data_AF-A0A1K1PD10-F1
#
_entry.id   AF-A0A1K1PD10-F1
#
_cell.length_a   1.000
_cell.length_b   1.000
_cell.length_c   1.000
_cell.angle_alpha   90.00
_cell.angle_beta   90.00
_cell.angle_gamma   90.00
#
_symmetry.space_group_name_H-M   'P 1'
#
loop_
_entity.id
_entity.type
_entity.pdbx_description
1 polymer ?
#
loop_
_entity_poly.entity_id
_entity_poly.type
_entity_poly.pdbx_seq_one_letter_code
_entity_poly.pdbx_strand_id
1 'polypeptide(L)'
;MNFKTFASGLMVLGSLWMSQLALATPQSGTKLPSWAIGFWKISYNEDALPPDTFELTADGHYVSQGMHCDAHYVGDVHVYKGEFYVRGVIPGKGPMAFLLVPNEHHQLGFTSTRTGNNAVYSKLAENPCKEAAAAPLSR
;
A
#
# COMPACT_ATOMS: atom_id res chain seq x y z
N MET A 1 46.05 47.10 -49.88
CA MET A 1 45.53 46.46 -51.12
C MET A 1 46.03 45.02 -51.17
N ASN A 2 45.15 44.05 -50.89
CA ASN A 2 44.90 42.86 -51.72
C ASN A 2 44.11 41.82 -50.91
N PHE A 3 42.94 41.49 -51.46
CA PHE A 3 42.01 40.46 -51.02
C PHE A 3 42.60 39.07 -51.22
N LYS A 4 42.39 38.16 -50.26
CA LYS A 4 42.08 36.75 -50.56
C LYS A 4 41.03 36.23 -49.58
N THR A 5 39.83 36.10 -50.12
CA THR A 5 38.69 35.36 -49.58
C THR A 5 39.01 33.86 -49.62
N PHE A 6 38.79 33.15 -48.53
CA PHE A 6 38.54 31.70 -48.55
C PHE A 6 37.36 31.42 -47.63
N ALA A 7 36.22 31.10 -48.27
CA ALA A 7 35.10 30.46 -47.62
C ALA A 7 35.39 28.96 -47.57
N SER A 8 35.26 28.34 -46.40
CA SER A 8 35.09 26.91 -46.24
C SER A 8 34.39 26.69 -44.91
N GLY A 9 33.14 26.24 -44.99
CA GLY A 9 32.29 26.00 -43.83
C GLY A 9 32.83 24.86 -42.96
N LEU A 10 32.45 24.88 -41.69
CA LEU A 10 32.48 23.69 -40.87
C LEU A 10 31.30 23.68 -39.90
N MET A 11 30.81 22.46 -39.72
CA MET A 11 29.50 22.04 -39.25
C MET A 11 29.15 22.54 -37.84
N VAL A 12 27.87 22.88 -37.70
CA VAL A 12 27.16 22.95 -36.43
C VAL A 12 27.15 21.54 -35.82
N LEU A 13 27.96 21.31 -34.78
CA LEU A 13 27.83 20.16 -33.89
C LEU A 13 26.99 20.59 -32.67
N GLY A 14 25.68 20.55 -32.87
CA GLY A 14 24.70 20.69 -31.79
C GLY A 14 24.88 19.55 -30.79
N SER A 15 25.53 19.84 -29.67
CA SER A 15 25.62 18.93 -28.55
C SER A 15 24.28 18.92 -27.82
N LEU A 16 23.41 18.00 -28.22
CA LEU A 16 22.21 17.63 -27.46
C LEU A 16 22.66 17.02 -26.13
N TRP A 17 22.82 17.87 -25.12
CA TRP A 17 22.81 17.44 -23.73
C TRP A 17 21.42 16.88 -23.44
N MET A 18 21.28 15.56 -23.58
CA MET A 18 20.13 14.83 -23.05
C MET A 18 20.18 14.96 -21.53
N SER A 19 19.46 15.95 -21.02
CA SER A 19 19.09 16.04 -19.62
C SER A 19 18.43 14.72 -19.24
N GLN A 20 19.19 13.84 -18.58
CA GLN A 20 18.65 12.70 -17.87
C GLN A 20 17.87 13.26 -16.68
N LEU A 21 16.64 13.70 -16.93
CA LEU A 21 15.61 13.75 -15.92
C LEU A 21 15.38 12.30 -15.51
N ALA A 22 16.16 11.85 -14.53
CA ALA A 22 15.79 10.71 -13.72
C ALA A 22 14.43 11.06 -13.12
N LEU A 23 13.37 10.51 -13.71
CA LEU A 23 12.06 10.44 -13.10
C LEU A 23 12.23 9.69 -11.79
N ALA A 24 12.47 10.44 -10.71
CA ALA A 24 12.27 9.94 -9.37
C ALA A 24 10.77 9.62 -9.29
N THR A 25 10.40 8.38 -9.60
CA THR A 25 9.08 7.87 -9.28
C THR A 25 8.91 8.04 -7.77
N PRO A 26 7.93 8.83 -7.30
CA PRO A 26 7.66 8.90 -5.88
C PRO A 26 7.23 7.49 -5.48
N GLN A 27 8.08 6.79 -4.73
CA GLN A 27 7.70 5.56 -4.05
C GLN A 27 6.78 5.98 -2.90
N SER A 28 5.53 6.30 -3.24
CA SER A 28 4.50 6.75 -2.32
C SER A 28 3.89 5.57 -1.56
N GLY A 29 4.73 4.71 -0.98
CA GLY A 29 4.30 3.81 0.10
C GLY A 29 4.57 4.54 1.40
N THR A 30 3.54 4.96 2.13
CA THR A 30 3.77 5.51 3.46
C THR A 30 4.37 4.41 4.31
N LYS A 31 5.61 4.58 4.76
CA LYS A 31 6.33 3.55 5.52
C LYS A 31 5.55 3.22 6.80
N LEU A 32 4.95 2.03 6.84
CA LEU A 32 4.28 1.53 8.03
C LEU A 32 5.31 1.31 9.15
N PRO A 33 4.95 1.55 10.42
CA PRO A 33 5.83 1.22 11.52
C PRO A 33 6.01 -0.31 11.60
N SER A 34 7.19 -0.77 11.97
CA SER A 34 7.53 -2.22 11.95
C SER A 34 6.60 -3.07 12.81
N TRP A 35 6.10 -2.51 13.92
CA TRP A 35 5.13 -3.20 14.77
C TRP A 35 3.77 -3.38 14.09
N ALA A 36 3.42 -2.60 13.07
CA ALA A 36 2.16 -2.74 12.34
C ALA A 36 2.23 -3.80 11.24
N ILE A 37 3.42 -3.99 10.64
CA ILE A 37 3.64 -4.90 9.51
C ILE A 37 3.39 -6.35 9.94
N GLY A 38 2.63 -7.10 9.15
CA GLY A 38 2.32 -8.52 9.35
C GLY A 38 0.82 -8.80 9.39
N PHE A 39 0.47 -9.95 9.97
CA PHE A 39 -0.89 -10.50 9.93
C PHE A 39 -1.70 -10.10 11.16
N TRP A 40 -2.98 -9.87 10.94
CA TRP A 40 -3.95 -9.40 11.92
C TRP A 40 -5.22 -10.22 11.82
N LYS A 41 -5.79 -10.62 12.95
CA LYS A 41 -7.03 -11.38 13.02
C LYS A 41 -8.04 -10.68 13.90
N ILE A 42 -9.30 -10.70 13.48
CA ILE A 42 -10.39 -10.19 14.29
C ILE A 42 -10.47 -10.94 15.65
N SER A 43 -10.38 -10.19 16.74
CA SER A 43 -10.50 -10.68 18.11
C SER A 43 -11.86 -10.35 18.73
N TYR A 44 -12.49 -9.28 18.25
CA TYR A 44 -13.85 -8.89 18.61
C TYR A 44 -14.54 -8.32 17.38
N ASN A 45 -15.81 -8.64 17.20
CA ASN A 45 -16.67 -8.04 16.19
C ASN A 45 -18.05 -7.82 16.81
N GLU A 46 -18.62 -6.65 16.57
CA GLU A 46 -20.01 -6.34 16.89
C GLU A 46 -20.97 -7.18 16.03
N ASP A 47 -20.62 -7.37 14.75
CA ASP A 47 -21.37 -8.22 13.84
C ASP A 47 -20.87 -9.67 13.97
N ALA A 48 -21.77 -10.66 14.02
CA ALA A 48 -21.43 -12.08 14.06
C ALA A 48 -20.91 -12.60 12.70
N LEU A 49 -19.95 -11.88 12.11
CA LEU A 49 -19.30 -12.25 10.87
C LEU A 49 -18.22 -13.31 11.13
N PRO A 50 -17.97 -14.18 10.14
CA PRO A 50 -16.86 -15.11 10.22
C PRO A 50 -15.52 -14.38 10.43
N PRO A 51 -14.55 -15.05 11.06
CA PRO A 51 -13.27 -14.43 11.36
C PRO A 51 -12.54 -14.03 10.07
N ASP A 52 -12.28 -12.74 9.93
CA ASP A 52 -11.49 -12.16 8.85
C ASP A 52 -10.03 -11.97 9.32
N THR A 53 -9.09 -12.19 8.40
CA THR A 53 -7.67 -11.95 8.62
C THR A 53 -7.17 -11.01 7.53
N PHE A 54 -6.24 -10.12 7.86
CA PHE A 54 -5.57 -9.32 6.85
C PHE A 54 -4.08 -9.21 7.11
N GLU A 55 -3.34 -8.78 6.10
CA GLU A 55 -1.94 -8.41 6.19
C GLU A 55 -1.76 -6.92 5.93
N LEU A 56 -0.96 -6.28 6.77
CA LEU A 56 -0.33 -4.99 6.48
C LEU A 56 1.08 -5.27 6.00
N THR A 57 1.29 -5.07 4.72
CA THR A 57 2.55 -5.41 4.06
C THR A 57 3.61 -4.32 4.24
N ALA A 58 4.89 -4.66 4.11
CA ALA A 58 5.99 -3.71 4.35
C ALA A 58 6.06 -2.57 3.32
N ASP A 59 5.51 -2.77 2.13
CA ASP A 59 5.35 -1.80 1.05
C ASP A 59 4.10 -0.92 1.20
N GLY A 60 3.28 -1.17 2.23
CA GLY A 60 2.18 -0.28 2.62
C GLY A 60 0.84 -0.64 2.00
N HIS A 61 0.58 -1.92 1.73
CA HIS A 61 -0.69 -2.42 1.22
C HIS A 61 -1.51 -3.16 2.28
N TYR A 62 -2.82 -3.08 2.15
CA TYR A 62 -3.79 -3.90 2.87
C TYR A 62 -4.21 -5.08 1.99
N VAL A 63 -3.95 -6.29 2.48
CA VAL A 63 -4.34 -7.53 1.81
C VAL A 63 -5.33 -8.27 2.71
N SER A 64 -6.56 -8.46 2.24
CA SER A 64 -7.55 -9.28 2.96
C SER A 64 -7.30 -10.75 2.65
N GLN A 65 -7.47 -11.61 3.65
CA GLN A 65 -7.39 -13.05 3.52
C GLN A 65 -8.72 -13.67 3.94
N GLY A 66 -9.43 -14.24 2.96
CA GLY A 66 -10.68 -14.92 3.19
C GLY A 66 -10.52 -16.23 3.98
N MET A 67 -11.65 -16.82 4.37
CA MET A 67 -11.69 -18.08 5.13
C MET A 67 -11.07 -19.27 4.38
N HIS A 68 -10.94 -19.17 3.06
CA HIS A 68 -10.36 -20.20 2.19
C HIS A 68 -8.92 -19.89 1.81
N CYS A 69 -8.27 -18.96 2.53
CA CYS A 69 -6.91 -18.51 2.26
C CYS A 69 -6.71 -17.87 0.89
N ASP A 70 -7.81 -17.39 0.29
CA ASP A 70 -7.79 -16.50 -0.86
C ASP A 70 -7.35 -15.10 -0.41
N ALA A 71 -6.26 -14.62 -1.00
CA ALA A 71 -5.67 -13.33 -0.68
C ALA A 71 -6.03 -12.29 -1.75
N HIS A 72 -6.63 -11.18 -1.31
CA HIS A 72 -7.09 -10.11 -2.18
C HIS A 72 -6.40 -8.81 -1.82
N TYR A 73 -5.80 -8.17 -2.82
CA TYR A 73 -5.34 -6.81 -2.67
C TYR A 73 -6.55 -5.89 -2.53
N VAL A 74 -6.65 -5.18 -1.41
CA VAL A 74 -7.75 -4.23 -1.19
C VAL A 74 -7.33 -2.83 -1.61
N GLY A 75 -6.15 -2.38 -1.18
CA GLY A 75 -5.68 -1.02 -1.45
C GLY A 75 -4.45 -0.62 -0.67
N ASP A 76 -4.06 0.64 -0.84
CA ASP A 76 -2.92 1.25 -0.16
C ASP A 76 -3.31 1.73 1.25
N VAL A 77 -2.32 1.71 2.13
CA VAL A 77 -2.42 2.15 3.53
C VAL A 77 -1.66 3.46 3.69
N HIS A 78 -2.36 4.47 4.17
CA HIS A 78 -1.78 5.78 4.49
C HIS A 78 -1.73 5.98 6.00
N VAL A 79 -0.57 6.37 6.52
CA VAL A 79 -0.41 6.71 7.93
C VAL A 79 -0.61 8.21 8.12
N TYR A 80 -1.51 8.59 9.02
CA TYR A 80 -1.67 9.98 9.44
C TYR A 80 -1.93 10.04 10.94
N LYS A 81 -1.09 10.81 11.66
CA LYS A 81 -1.12 10.95 13.14
C LYS A 81 -1.15 9.62 13.91
N GLY A 82 -0.51 8.59 13.37
CA GLY A 82 -0.43 7.26 13.99
C GLY A 82 -1.62 6.34 13.68
N GLU A 83 -2.62 6.82 12.93
CA GLU A 83 -3.75 6.03 12.46
C GLU A 83 -3.52 5.55 11.02
N PHE A 84 -4.15 4.44 10.64
CA PHE A 84 -4.00 3.84 9.32
C PHE A 84 -5.28 3.98 8.50
N TYR A 85 -5.20 4.75 7.43
CA TYR A 85 -6.28 5.02 6.50
C TYR A 85 -6.13 4.09 5.31
N VAL A 86 -7.13 3.25 5.08
CA VAL A 86 -7.17 2.34 3.94
C VAL A 86 -8.24 2.81 2.98
N ARG A 87 -7.88 2.97 1.71
CA ARG A 87 -8.82 3.22 0.62
C ARG A 87 -8.63 2.13 -0.42
N GLY A 88 -9.70 1.41 -0.73
CA GLY A 88 -9.59 0.23 -1.58
C GLY A 88 -10.92 -0.24 -2.13
N VAL A 89 -10.87 -1.39 -2.81
CA VAL A 89 -12.05 -2.08 -3.33
C VAL A 89 -12.10 -3.45 -2.69
N ILE A 90 -13.20 -3.77 -2.01
CA ILE A 90 -13.43 -5.13 -1.52
C ILE A 90 -14.22 -5.91 -2.56
N PRO A 91 -13.76 -7.10 -2.98
CA PRO A 91 -14.51 -7.99 -3.85
C PRO A 91 -15.94 -8.22 -3.35
N GLY A 92 -16.94 -8.02 -4.21
CA GLY A 92 -18.36 -8.19 -3.89
C GLY A 92 -19.00 -7.06 -3.04
N LYS A 93 -18.21 -6.15 -2.44
CA LYS A 93 -18.74 -4.99 -1.70
C LYS A 93 -18.52 -3.66 -2.42
N GLY A 94 -17.47 -3.56 -3.24
CA GLY A 94 -17.13 -2.34 -3.99
C GLY A 94 -16.15 -1.42 -3.26
N PRO A 95 -16.02 -0.16 -3.70
CA PRO A 95 -15.05 0.79 -3.15
C PRO A 95 -15.42 1.20 -1.72
N MET A 96 -14.42 1.22 -0.84
CA MET A 96 -14.59 1.64 0.55
C MET A 96 -13.36 2.39 1.06
N ALA A 97 -13.59 3.17 2.12
CA ALA A 97 -12.54 3.76 2.92
C ALA A 97 -12.81 3.46 4.40
N PHE A 98 -11.76 3.11 5.14
CA PHE A 98 -11.87 2.80 6.55
C PHE A 98 -10.59 3.16 7.32
N LEU A 99 -10.74 3.25 8.64
CA LEU A 99 -9.69 3.63 9.57
C LEU A 99 -9.37 2.46 10.50
N LEU A 100 -8.08 2.18 10.68
CA LEU A 100 -7.56 1.33 11.73
C LEU A 100 -6.82 2.19 12.76
N VAL A 101 -7.30 2.18 14.00
CA VAL A 101 -6.76 2.99 15.09
C VAL A 101 -6.03 2.07 16.07
N PRO A 102 -4.72 2.29 16.31
CA PRO A 102 -4.00 1.53 17.34
C PRO A 102 -4.56 1.83 18.73
N ASN A 103 -4.69 0.82 19.59
CA ASN A 103 -5.03 1.00 21.01
C ASN A 103 -3.81 0.76 21.91
N GLU A 104 -4.00 0.95 23.23
CA GLU A 104 -2.95 0.80 24.26
C GLU A 104 -2.40 -0.63 24.37
N HIS A 105 -3.07 -1.62 23.78
CA HIS A 105 -2.67 -3.04 23.79
C HIS A 105 -2.02 -3.48 22.49
N HIS A 106 -1.59 -2.55 21.62
CA HIS A 106 -1.08 -2.84 20.28
C HIS A 106 -2.07 -3.61 19.40
N GLN A 107 -3.36 -3.44 19.64
CA GLN A 107 -4.43 -3.94 18.77
C GLN A 107 -4.86 -2.83 17.80
N LEU A 108 -5.56 -3.21 16.74
CA LEU A 108 -6.16 -2.26 15.81
C LEU A 108 -7.68 -2.26 15.98
N GLY A 109 -8.26 -1.11 16.25
CA GLY A 109 -9.71 -0.90 16.19
C GLY A 109 -10.11 -0.49 14.78
N PHE A 110 -11.11 -1.16 14.20
CA PHE A 110 -11.78 -0.70 12.99
C PHE A 110 -12.96 0.19 13.39
N THR A 111 -12.88 1.43 12.91
CA THR A 111 -13.92 2.42 13.12
C THR A 111 -14.54 2.76 11.78
N SER A 112 -15.78 2.32 11.55
CA SER A 112 -16.61 2.90 10.50
C SER A 112 -17.32 4.15 11.04
N THR A 113 -17.64 5.10 10.15
CA THR A 113 -18.41 6.31 10.50
C THR A 113 -19.80 6.00 11.04
N ARG A 114 -20.31 4.76 10.91
CA ARG A 114 -21.66 4.37 11.34
C ARG A 114 -21.75 4.02 12.83
N THR A 115 -20.74 3.39 13.40
CA THR A 115 -20.88 2.66 14.70
C THR A 115 -19.69 2.84 15.64
N GLY A 116 -18.61 3.50 15.23
CA GLY A 116 -17.57 3.97 16.16
C GLY A 116 -16.59 2.91 16.69
N ASN A 117 -16.92 1.61 16.70
CA ASN A 117 -16.04 0.51 17.13
C ASN A 117 -16.57 -0.87 16.69
N ASN A 118 -16.55 -1.19 15.39
CA ASN A 118 -17.18 -2.44 14.92
C ASN A 118 -16.33 -3.66 15.19
N ALA A 119 -14.99 -3.52 15.20
CA ALA A 119 -14.10 -4.66 15.33
C ALA A 119 -12.76 -4.29 15.98
N VAL A 120 -12.16 -5.26 16.67
CA VAL A 120 -10.78 -5.17 17.18
C VAL A 120 -9.98 -6.31 16.57
N TYR A 121 -8.75 -6.03 16.17
CA TYR A 121 -7.82 -6.99 15.60
C TYR A 121 -6.59 -7.15 16.47
N SER A 122 -6.23 -8.42 16.71
CA SER A 122 -5.00 -8.79 17.38
C SER A 122 -3.96 -9.23 16.37
N LYS A 123 -2.70 -8.90 16.65
CA LYS A 123 -1.59 -9.29 15.80
C LYS A 123 -1.32 -10.80 15.90
N LEU A 124 -1.06 -11.42 14.76
CA LEU A 124 -0.63 -12.81 14.67
C LEU A 124 0.90 -12.89 14.56
N ALA A 125 1.48 -13.95 15.11
CA ALA A 125 2.90 -14.23 14.99
C ALA A 125 3.31 -14.64 13.57
N GLU A 126 2.38 -15.22 12.82
CA GLU A 126 2.62 -15.84 11.52
C GLU A 126 1.37 -15.79 10.63
N ASN A 127 1.57 -15.99 9.32
CA ASN A 127 0.46 -16.10 8.36
C ASN A 127 -0.40 -17.31 8.73
N PRO A 128 -1.71 -17.17 8.99
CA PRO A 128 -2.58 -18.32 9.26
C PRO A 128 -2.79 -19.21 8.01
N CYS A 129 -2.48 -18.69 6.83
CA CYS A 129 -2.62 -19.35 5.53
C CYS A 129 -1.27 -19.78 4.93
N LYS A 130 -0.38 -20.39 5.74
CA LYS A 130 0.99 -20.78 5.34
C LYS A 130 1.07 -21.63 4.06
N GLU A 131 0.07 -22.44 3.80
CA GLU A 131 0.06 -23.36 2.64
C GLU A 131 -0.41 -22.70 1.33
N ALA A 132 -1.14 -21.58 1.42
CA ALA A 132 -1.68 -20.86 0.25
C ALA A 132 -0.77 -19.71 -0.25
N ALA A 133 0.31 -19.38 0.48
CA ALA A 133 1.20 -18.25 0.22
C ALA A 133 1.96 -18.30 -1.12
N ALA A 134 1.72 -19.31 -1.96
CA ALA A 134 2.31 -19.47 -3.29
C ALA A 134 1.42 -18.94 -4.43
N ALA A 135 0.16 -18.55 -4.17
CA ALA A 135 -0.72 -18.03 -5.20
C ALA A 135 -0.53 -16.51 -5.41
N PRO A 136 -0.46 -16.02 -6.67
CA PRO A 136 -0.40 -14.58 -6.93
C PRO A 136 -1.69 -13.89 -6.44
N LEU A 137 -1.54 -12.72 -5.81
CA LEU A 137 -2.67 -11.91 -5.33
C LEU A 137 -3.62 -11.59 -6.50
N SER A 138 -4.92 -11.89 -6.33
CA SER A 138 -5.94 -11.39 -7.26
C SER A 138 -6.13 -9.90 -7.05
N ARG A 139 -6.13 -9.16 -8.16
CA ARG A 139 -6.45 -7.73 -8.22
C ARG A 139 -7.92 -7.52 -8.52
#